data_AF-A0A1I2H618-F1
#
_entry.id   AF-A0A1I2H618-F1
#
_cell.length_a   1.000
_cell.length_b   1.000
_cell.length_c   1.000
_cell.angle_alpha   90.00
_cell.angle_beta   90.00
_cell.angle_gamma   90.00
#
_symmetry.space_group_name_H-M   'P 1'
#
loop_
_entity.id
_entity.type
_entity.pdbx_description
1 polymer ?
#
loop_
_entity_poly.entity_id
_entity_poly.type
_entity_poly.pdbx_seq_one_letter_code
_entity_poly.pdbx_strand_id
1 'polypeptide(L)'
;MSTVFNIARYELRRIFLSPLAWAVLAVVQFIMGFVFINLLVEYANSAGMGGDQFGVSDYIGGSLYGFATILLLLVMPLMTMRLFAEERKSGSITLLFSAPISLIEIVLGKFVGLLGFIAVIVLLLGAMPLALNWSTNLDWGRLAAGLLGLFLLMMAFGAAGLFVSSLTREPTIAAVGSFGLLLVVWLINILAYNDSVPFKELFGYLSLISHYESLRRGVFDTADAIYYVLFSALFLWLTVLRLDMERN
;
A
#
# COMPACT_ATOMS: atom_id res chain seq x y z
N MET A 1 2.28 12.41 -25.48
CA MET A 1 2.31 11.59 -24.25
C MET A 1 2.39 12.54 -23.07
N SER A 2 1.55 12.40 -22.06
CA SER A 2 1.56 13.30 -20.89
C SER A 2 2.90 13.18 -20.15
N THR A 3 3.47 14.31 -19.71
CA THR A 3 4.74 14.38 -18.98
C THR A 3 4.75 13.44 -17.77
N VAL A 4 3.61 13.37 -17.06
CA VAL A 4 3.36 12.47 -15.93
C VAL A 4 3.66 11.01 -16.26
N PHE A 5 3.18 10.51 -17.41
CA PHE A 5 3.36 9.11 -17.78
C PHE A 5 4.82 8.79 -18.12
N ASN A 6 5.54 9.73 -18.72
CA ASN A 6 6.96 9.56 -19.00
C ASN A 6 7.77 9.47 -17.69
N ILE A 7 7.46 10.34 -16.72
CA ILE A 7 8.08 10.31 -15.37
C ILE A 7 7.74 9.00 -14.66
N ALA A 8 6.46 8.59 -14.69
CA ALA A 8 6.03 7.33 -14.08
C ALA A 8 6.73 6.11 -14.67
N ARG A 9 6.86 6.05 -16.00
CA ARG A 9 7.59 4.97 -16.69
C ARG A 9 9.07 4.96 -16.34
N TYR A 10 9.69 6.14 -16.23
CA TYR A 10 11.08 6.26 -15.82
C TYR A 10 11.27 5.78 -14.37
N GLU A 11 10.41 6.23 -13.44
CA GLU A 11 10.49 5.87 -12.03
C GLU A 11 10.23 4.37 -11.82
N LEU A 12 9.22 3.81 -12.49
CA LEU A 12 8.96 2.36 -12.46
C LEU A 12 10.19 1.57 -12.93
N ARG A 13 10.82 1.98 -14.03
CA ARG A 13 12.05 1.34 -14.52
C ARG A 13 13.20 1.47 -13.52
N ARG A 14 13.40 2.66 -12.94
CA ARG A 14 14.41 2.88 -11.89
C ARG A 14 14.19 1.94 -10.70
N ILE A 15 12.94 1.73 -10.27
CA ILE A 15 12.61 0.78 -9.20
C ILE A 15 13.02 -0.65 -9.61
N PHE A 16 12.59 -1.15 -10.78
CA PHE A 16 12.91 -2.51 -11.22
C PHE A 16 14.37 -2.75 -11.61
N LEU A 17 15.13 -1.69 -11.92
CA LEU A 17 16.57 -1.80 -12.14
C LEU A 17 17.36 -1.88 -10.83
N SER A 18 16.75 -1.52 -9.70
CA SER A 18 17.36 -1.62 -8.38
C SER A 18 17.31 -3.07 -7.86
N PRO A 19 18.44 -3.65 -7.40
CA PRO A 19 18.47 -4.97 -6.77
C PRO A 19 17.53 -5.07 -5.55
N LEU A 20 17.32 -3.95 -4.87
CA LEU A 20 16.46 -3.88 -3.69
C LEU A 20 15.00 -4.23 -4.02
N ALA A 21 14.48 -3.79 -5.17
CA ALA A 21 13.09 -4.07 -5.55
C ALA A 21 12.85 -5.57 -5.74
N TRP A 22 13.79 -6.28 -6.36
CA TRP A 22 13.74 -7.73 -6.52
C TRP A 22 13.87 -8.48 -5.19
N ALA A 23 14.77 -8.01 -4.31
CA ALA A 23 14.89 -8.58 -2.97
C ALA A 23 13.59 -8.41 -2.16
N VAL A 24 12.97 -7.23 -2.22
CA VAL A 24 11.67 -6.96 -1.59
C VAL A 24 10.58 -7.88 -2.17
N LEU A 25 10.48 -7.99 -3.50
CA LEU A 25 9.51 -8.88 -4.14
C LEU A 25 9.70 -10.33 -3.71
N ALA A 26 10.95 -10.82 -3.70
CA ALA A 26 11.26 -12.19 -3.29
C ALA A 26 10.90 -12.45 -1.82
N VAL A 27 11.27 -11.55 -0.91
CA VAL A 27 10.97 -11.68 0.52
C VAL A 27 9.47 -11.61 0.79
N VAL A 28 8.78 -10.64 0.19
CA VAL A 28 7.32 -10.49 0.34
C VAL A 28 6.61 -11.75 -0.18
N GLN A 29 6.98 -12.23 -1.36
CA GLN A 29 6.33 -13.40 -1.95
C GLN A 29 6.64 -14.68 -1.19
N PHE A 30 7.86 -14.84 -0.67
CA PHE A 30 8.24 -15.99 0.15
C PHE A 30 7.43 -16.03 1.45
N ILE A 31 7.36 -14.89 2.17
CA ILE A 31 6.60 -14.79 3.42
C ILE A 31 5.11 -15.03 3.15
N MET A 32 4.54 -14.38 2.12
CA MET A 32 3.13 -14.55 1.76
C MET A 32 2.80 -15.97 1.31
N GLY A 33 3.68 -16.60 0.53
CA GLY A 33 3.52 -17.98 0.11
C GLY A 33 3.56 -18.95 1.30
N PHE A 34 4.45 -18.71 2.26
CA PHE A 34 4.50 -19.47 3.50
C PHE A 34 3.20 -19.32 4.31
N VAL A 35 2.71 -18.09 4.51
CA VAL A 35 1.44 -17.84 5.20
C VAL A 35 0.27 -18.48 4.47
N PHE A 36 0.22 -18.37 3.15
CA PHE A 36 -0.82 -18.97 2.32
C PHE A 36 -0.88 -20.50 2.48
N ILE A 37 0.25 -21.19 2.43
CA ILE A 37 0.29 -22.65 2.63
C ILE A 37 -0.20 -23.02 4.03
N ASN A 38 0.24 -22.29 5.07
CA ASN A 38 -0.20 -22.56 6.44
C ASN A 38 -1.72 -22.35 6.60
N LEU A 39 -2.29 -21.31 6.00
CA LEU A 39 -3.74 -21.07 5.99
C LEU A 39 -4.50 -22.18 5.26
N LEU A 40 -3.96 -22.74 4.18
CA LEU A 40 -4.57 -23.87 3.48
C LEU A 40 -4.52 -25.17 4.29
N VAL A 41 -3.41 -25.42 5.00
CA VAL A 41 -3.31 -26.55 5.94
C VAL A 41 -4.32 -26.40 7.07
N GLU A 42 -4.46 -25.20 7.63
CA GLU A 42 -5.45 -24.90 8.66
C GLU A 42 -6.88 -25.16 8.16
N TYR A 43 -7.21 -24.66 6.96
CA TYR A 43 -8.49 -24.92 6.31
C TYR A 43 -8.75 -26.42 6.07
N ALA A 44 -7.74 -27.17 5.59
CA ALA A 44 -7.89 -28.60 5.33
C ALA A 44 -8.15 -29.39 6.63
N ASN A 45 -7.51 -28.98 7.73
CA ASN A 45 -7.70 -29.60 9.04
C ASN A 45 -9.08 -29.27 9.64
N SER A 46 -9.57 -28.04 9.48
CA SER A 46 -10.88 -27.63 9.99
C SER A 46 -12.04 -28.23 9.21
N ALA A 47 -11.90 -28.36 7.88
CA ALA A 47 -12.86 -29.05 7.02
C ALA A 47 -12.98 -30.55 7.38
N GLY A 48 -11.88 -31.20 7.75
CA GLY A 48 -11.87 -32.61 8.19
C GLY A 48 -12.60 -32.87 9.51
N MET A 49 -12.87 -31.83 10.32
CA MET A 49 -13.54 -31.94 11.62
C MET A 49 -15.05 -31.60 11.56
N GLY A 50 -15.64 -31.48 10.36
CA GLY A 50 -17.06 -31.13 10.20
C GLY A 50 -17.37 -29.64 10.34
N GLY A 51 -16.36 -28.77 10.15
CA GLY A 51 -16.51 -27.32 10.24
C GLY A 51 -17.06 -26.69 8.96
N ASP A 52 -18.37 -26.53 8.88
CA ASP A 52 -19.10 -26.05 7.69
C ASP A 52 -19.38 -24.53 7.69
N GLN A 53 -18.49 -23.69 8.26
CA GLN A 53 -18.82 -22.26 8.48
C GLN A 53 -18.11 -21.25 7.57
N PHE A 54 -16.94 -21.55 7.01
CA PHE A 54 -16.18 -20.59 6.19
C PHE A 54 -15.52 -21.26 4.98
N GLY A 55 -15.64 -20.64 3.80
CA GLY A 55 -15.01 -21.12 2.57
C GLY A 55 -13.53 -20.75 2.50
N VAL A 56 -12.78 -21.36 1.57
CA VAL A 56 -11.36 -21.02 1.35
C VAL A 56 -11.17 -19.52 1.07
N SER A 57 -12.13 -18.91 0.37
CA SER A 57 -12.16 -17.48 0.06
C SER A 57 -12.22 -16.60 1.32
N ASP A 58 -12.80 -17.09 2.42
CA ASP A 58 -12.82 -16.40 3.71
C ASP A 58 -11.44 -16.32 4.35
N TYR A 59 -10.71 -17.45 4.34
CA TYR A 59 -9.36 -17.54 4.89
C TYR A 59 -8.37 -16.69 4.08
N ILE A 60 -8.49 -16.71 2.75
CA ILE A 60 -7.67 -15.88 1.87
C ILE A 60 -8.02 -14.40 2.05
N GLY A 61 -9.30 -14.04 1.85
CA GLY A 61 -9.75 -12.65 1.93
C GLY A 61 -9.49 -12.05 3.31
N GLY A 62 -9.87 -12.74 4.37
CA GLY A 62 -9.68 -12.31 5.75
C GLY A 62 -8.22 -12.36 6.18
N SER A 63 -7.67 -13.56 6.32
CA SER A 63 -6.38 -13.76 7.01
C SER A 63 -5.18 -13.42 6.14
N LEU A 64 -5.12 -13.91 4.89
CA LEU A 64 -3.97 -13.65 4.02
C LEU A 64 -3.84 -12.16 3.69
N TYR A 65 -4.92 -11.52 3.22
CA TYR A 65 -4.85 -10.10 2.86
C TYR A 65 -4.78 -9.18 4.08
N GLY A 66 -5.27 -9.62 5.25
CA GLY A 66 -5.03 -8.93 6.52
C GLY A 66 -3.56 -8.94 6.91
N PHE A 67 -2.89 -10.09 6.78
CA PHE A 67 -1.45 -10.21 7.00
C PHE A 67 -0.65 -9.40 5.95
N ALA A 68 -1.11 -9.36 4.70
CA ALA A 68 -0.56 -8.51 3.64
C ALA A 68 -0.54 -7.03 4.02
N THR A 69 -1.58 -6.52 4.66
CA THR A 69 -1.61 -5.13 5.14
C THR A 69 -0.46 -4.83 6.10
N ILE A 70 -0.20 -5.70 7.08
CA ILE A 70 0.87 -5.50 8.07
C ILE A 70 2.24 -5.59 7.40
N LEU A 71 2.46 -6.60 6.55
CA LEU A 71 3.74 -6.77 5.86
C LEU A 71 4.01 -5.59 4.92
N LEU A 72 3.02 -5.16 4.15
CA LEU A 72 3.20 -4.06 3.20
C LEU A 72 3.32 -2.69 3.88
N LEU A 73 2.76 -2.52 5.09
CA LEU A 73 3.05 -1.36 5.93
C LEU A 73 4.54 -1.24 6.25
N LEU A 74 5.23 -2.37 6.49
CA LEU A 74 6.68 -2.41 6.73
C LEU A 74 7.49 -2.16 5.44
N VAL A 75 7.00 -2.65 4.31
CA VAL A 75 7.67 -2.51 3.00
C VAL A 75 7.53 -1.10 2.45
N MET A 76 6.41 -0.41 2.70
CA MET A 76 6.12 0.86 2.07
C MET A 76 7.17 1.95 2.33
N PRO A 77 7.63 2.17 3.58
CA PRO A 77 8.70 3.10 3.88
C PRO A 77 9.99 2.84 3.11
N LEU A 78 10.31 1.56 2.86
CA LEU A 78 11.50 1.16 2.13
C LEU A 78 11.40 1.51 0.64
N MET A 79 10.19 1.47 0.08
CA MET A 79 9.93 1.81 -1.31
C MET A 79 9.79 3.33 -1.51
N THR A 80 9.24 4.06 -0.54
CA THR A 80 9.04 5.51 -0.66
C THR A 80 10.25 6.34 -0.26
N MET A 81 11.14 5.82 0.60
CA MET A 81 12.21 6.62 1.20
C MET A 81 13.12 7.31 0.18
N ARG A 82 13.38 6.69 -0.97
CA ARG A 82 14.31 7.18 -2.00
C ARG A 82 13.69 8.14 -3.01
N LEU A 83 12.36 8.31 -3.03
CA LEU A 83 11.68 9.03 -4.10
C LEU A 83 12.11 10.49 -4.20
N PHE A 84 12.22 11.19 -3.06
CA PHE A 84 12.74 12.57 -3.00
C PHE A 84 14.00 12.71 -2.16
N ALA A 85 14.14 11.94 -1.07
CA ALA A 85 15.30 12.09 -0.19
C ALA A 85 16.62 11.79 -0.90
N GLU A 86 16.67 10.78 -1.79
CA GLU A 86 17.88 10.43 -2.56
C GLU A 86 18.24 11.50 -3.61
N GLU A 87 17.23 12.10 -4.24
CA GLU A 87 17.42 13.19 -5.20
C GLU A 87 17.92 14.46 -4.52
N ARG A 88 17.40 14.73 -3.32
CA ARG A 88 17.87 15.83 -2.49
C ARG A 88 19.28 15.59 -1.97
N LYS A 89 19.62 14.35 -1.58
CA LYS A 89 20.97 13.97 -1.14
C LYS A 89 22.01 14.09 -2.24
N SER A 90 21.66 13.68 -3.46
CA SER A 90 22.54 13.73 -4.63
C SER A 90 22.64 15.11 -5.28
N GLY A 91 21.82 16.08 -4.85
CA GLY A 91 21.73 17.41 -5.46
C GLY A 91 20.98 17.46 -6.80
N SER A 92 20.55 16.31 -7.32
CA SER A 92 19.80 16.20 -8.58
C SER A 92 18.42 16.85 -8.52
N ILE A 93 17.88 17.09 -7.33
CA ILE A 93 16.62 17.84 -7.14
C ILE A 93 16.68 19.25 -7.76
N THR A 94 17.86 19.88 -7.83
CA THR A 94 18.06 21.20 -8.46
C THR A 94 17.85 21.16 -9.96
N LEU A 95 18.27 20.07 -10.62
CA LEU A 95 18.04 19.82 -12.05
C LEU A 95 16.53 19.62 -12.30
N LEU A 96 15.85 18.94 -11.38
CA LEU A 96 14.41 18.71 -11.43
C LEU A 96 13.61 20.03 -11.36
N PHE A 97 14.02 20.95 -10.47
CA PHE A 97 13.38 22.26 -10.30
C PHE A 97 13.69 23.24 -11.44
N SER A 98 14.81 23.05 -12.13
CA SER A 98 15.21 23.85 -13.29
C SER A 98 14.55 23.39 -14.59
N ALA A 99 14.00 22.17 -14.61
CA ALA A 99 13.26 21.67 -15.76
C ALA A 99 11.94 22.44 -15.94
N PRO A 100 11.47 22.67 -17.17
CA PRO A 100 10.19 23.34 -17.46
C PRO A 100 9.01 22.37 -17.26
N ILE A 101 8.94 21.72 -16.09
CA ILE A 101 7.94 20.73 -15.72
C ILE A 101 7.27 21.19 -14.43
N SER A 102 5.95 21.01 -14.32
CA SER A 102 5.25 21.39 -13.09
C SER A 102 5.57 20.45 -11.93
N LEU A 103 5.59 20.98 -10.70
CA LEU A 103 5.79 20.17 -9.48
C LEU A 103 4.69 19.10 -9.31
N ILE A 104 3.46 19.42 -9.75
CA ILE A 104 2.34 18.48 -9.73
C ILE A 104 2.63 17.28 -10.63
N GLU A 105 3.14 17.51 -11.86
CA GLU A 105 3.47 16.42 -12.77
C GLU A 105 4.60 15.54 -12.23
N ILE A 106 5.58 16.13 -11.55
CA ILE A 106 6.69 15.41 -10.91
C ILE A 106 6.17 14.51 -9.79
N VAL A 107 5.37 15.07 -8.87
CA VAL A 107 4.82 14.33 -7.72
C VAL A 107 3.90 13.20 -8.20
N LEU A 108 2.98 13.48 -9.12
CA LEU A 108 2.09 12.47 -9.69
C LEU A 108 2.86 11.40 -10.47
N GLY A 109 3.88 11.78 -11.24
CA GLY A 109 4.70 10.82 -11.98
C GLY A 109 5.41 9.83 -11.06
N LYS A 110 6.06 10.34 -10.01
CA LYS A 110 6.73 9.49 -8.99
C LYS A 110 5.75 8.59 -8.26
N PHE A 111 4.59 9.14 -7.89
CA PHE A 111 3.53 8.40 -7.23
C PHE A 111 2.99 7.26 -8.11
N VAL A 112 2.65 7.53 -9.37
CA VAL A 112 2.17 6.50 -10.30
C VAL A 112 3.24 5.45 -10.61
N GLY A 113 4.52 5.86 -10.68
CA GLY A 113 5.64 4.92 -10.80
C GLY A 113 5.73 3.95 -9.62
N LEU A 114 5.57 4.46 -8.39
CA LEU A 114 5.47 3.64 -7.18
C LEU A 114 4.24 2.72 -7.22
N LEU A 115 3.07 3.25 -7.59
CA LEU A 115 1.84 2.45 -7.70
C LEU A 115 1.98 1.30 -8.69
N GLY A 116 2.75 1.45 -9.77
CA GLY A 116 3.01 0.34 -10.69
C GLY A 116 3.79 -0.81 -10.04
N PHE A 117 4.76 -0.52 -9.16
CA PHE A 117 5.45 -1.56 -8.39
C PHE A 117 4.51 -2.25 -7.39
N ILE A 118 3.69 -1.46 -6.69
CA ILE A 118 2.67 -1.98 -5.77
C ILE A 118 1.64 -2.84 -6.51
N ALA A 119 1.22 -2.44 -7.71
CA ALA A 119 0.32 -3.23 -8.54
C ALA A 119 0.92 -4.61 -8.85
N VAL A 120 2.23 -4.70 -9.11
CA VAL A 120 2.90 -5.99 -9.31
C VAL A 120 2.82 -6.86 -8.05
N ILE A 121 3.05 -6.30 -6.86
CA ILE A 121 2.88 -7.04 -5.59
C ILE A 121 1.45 -7.56 -5.42
N VAL A 122 0.45 -6.68 -5.62
CA VAL A 122 -0.96 -7.04 -5.47
C VAL A 122 -1.37 -8.10 -6.50
N LEU A 123 -0.89 -8.01 -7.74
CA LEU A 123 -1.13 -9.02 -8.78
C LEU A 123 -0.50 -10.37 -8.41
N LEU A 124 0.71 -10.38 -7.85
CA LEU A 124 1.35 -11.63 -7.39
C LEU A 124 0.62 -12.26 -6.21
N LEU A 125 0.05 -11.46 -5.31
CA LEU A 125 -0.84 -11.93 -4.25
C LEU A 125 -2.15 -12.50 -4.82
N GLY A 126 -2.75 -11.80 -5.79
CA GLY A 126 -3.95 -12.26 -6.49
C GLY A 126 -3.75 -13.49 -7.38
N ALA A 127 -2.50 -13.78 -7.76
CA ALA A 127 -2.15 -14.98 -8.50
C ALA A 127 -2.10 -16.24 -7.61
N MET A 128 -1.88 -16.11 -6.29
CA MET A 128 -1.77 -17.27 -5.40
C MET A 128 -3.06 -18.12 -5.36
N PRO A 129 -4.27 -17.54 -5.22
CA PRO A 129 -5.52 -18.32 -5.21
C PRO A 129 -5.80 -19.03 -6.54
N LEU A 130 -5.22 -18.59 -7.66
CA LEU A 130 -5.41 -19.25 -8.96
C LEU A 130 -4.99 -20.73 -8.92
N ALA A 131 -4.03 -21.09 -8.06
CA ALA A 131 -3.59 -22.47 -7.87
C ALA A 131 -4.70 -23.40 -7.33
N LEU A 132 -5.73 -22.84 -6.71
CA LEU A 132 -6.85 -23.57 -6.10
C LEU A 132 -8.08 -23.66 -7.01
N ASN A 133 -8.09 -22.96 -8.15
CA ASN A 133 -9.26 -22.86 -9.02
C ASN A 133 -9.75 -24.20 -9.57
N TRP A 134 -8.88 -25.22 -9.61
CA TRP A 134 -9.27 -26.57 -10.03
C TRP A 134 -9.86 -27.43 -8.91
N SER A 135 -9.59 -27.11 -7.65
CA SER A 135 -9.97 -27.94 -6.50
C SER A 135 -11.09 -27.34 -5.65
N THR A 136 -11.27 -26.01 -5.68
CA THR A 136 -12.25 -25.32 -4.84
C THR A 136 -13.03 -24.25 -5.60
N ASN A 137 -14.26 -23.99 -5.16
CA ASN A 137 -15.05 -22.90 -5.70
C ASN A 137 -14.65 -21.59 -4.99
N LEU A 138 -13.93 -20.73 -5.72
CA LEU A 138 -13.45 -19.45 -5.21
C LEU A 138 -14.48 -18.35 -5.49
N ASP A 139 -14.74 -17.54 -4.45
CA ASP A 139 -15.52 -16.32 -4.60
C ASP A 139 -14.60 -15.22 -5.16
N TRP A 140 -14.57 -15.13 -6.48
CA TRP A 140 -13.80 -14.12 -7.20
C TRP A 140 -14.22 -12.69 -6.87
N GLY A 141 -15.50 -12.47 -6.53
CA GLY A 141 -16.00 -11.15 -6.16
C GLY A 141 -15.33 -10.66 -4.87
N ARG A 142 -15.30 -11.52 -3.86
CA ARG A 142 -14.61 -11.22 -2.60
C ARG A 142 -13.11 -11.06 -2.77
N LEU A 143 -12.45 -11.96 -3.51
CA LEU A 143 -11.00 -11.86 -3.73
C LEU A 143 -10.63 -10.58 -4.47
N ALA A 144 -11.39 -10.23 -5.52
CA ALA A 144 -11.18 -8.99 -6.27
C ALA A 144 -11.39 -7.75 -5.41
N ALA A 145 -12.46 -7.72 -4.59
CA ALA A 145 -12.73 -6.61 -3.68
C ALA A 145 -11.61 -6.45 -2.62
N GLY A 146 -11.12 -7.56 -2.06
CA GLY A 146 -10.00 -7.55 -1.13
C GLY A 146 -8.71 -7.03 -1.75
N LEU A 147 -8.35 -7.49 -2.96
CA LEU A 147 -7.17 -7.02 -3.68
C LEU A 147 -7.27 -5.54 -4.06
N LEU A 148 -8.45 -5.09 -4.49
CA LEU A 148 -8.69 -3.69 -4.79
C LEU A 148 -8.60 -2.82 -3.53
N GLY A 149 -9.17 -3.26 -2.42
CA GLY A 149 -9.02 -2.58 -1.13
C GLY A 149 -7.57 -2.51 -0.68
N LEU A 150 -6.80 -3.58 -0.87
CA LEU A 150 -5.38 -3.62 -0.54
C LEU A 150 -4.60 -2.63 -1.41
N PHE A 151 -4.90 -2.56 -2.70
CA PHE A 151 -4.29 -1.61 -3.62
C PHE A 151 -4.59 -0.15 -3.23
N LEU A 152 -5.85 0.16 -2.89
CA LEU A 152 -6.25 1.50 -2.42
C LEU A 152 -5.59 1.87 -1.08
N LEU A 153 -5.47 0.91 -0.17
CA LEU A 153 -4.76 1.12 1.09
C LEU A 153 -3.27 1.40 0.86
N MET A 154 -2.62 0.65 -0.05
CA MET A 154 -1.24 0.91 -0.42
C MET A 154 -1.08 2.24 -1.17
N MET A 155 -2.08 2.67 -1.93
CA MET A 155 -2.11 4.00 -2.54
C MET A 155 -2.03 5.10 -1.47
N ALA A 156 -2.83 4.98 -0.42
CA ALA A 156 -2.82 5.91 0.72
C ALA A 156 -1.49 5.89 1.48
N PHE A 157 -0.96 4.70 1.79
CA PHE A 157 0.35 4.58 2.45
C PHE A 157 1.48 5.16 1.59
N GLY A 158 1.38 5.02 0.27
CA GLY A 158 2.38 5.53 -0.66
C GLY A 158 2.40 7.03 -0.74
N ALA A 159 1.23 7.66 -0.77
CA ALA A 159 1.12 9.12 -0.74
C ALA A 159 1.72 9.68 0.55
N ALA A 160 1.41 9.07 1.69
CA ALA A 160 1.95 9.49 2.98
C ALA A 160 3.46 9.28 3.09
N GLY A 161 3.99 8.13 2.64
CA GLY A 161 5.43 7.88 2.63
C GLY A 161 6.20 8.79 1.65
N LEU A 162 5.58 9.14 0.51
CA LEU A 162 6.15 10.07 -0.46
C LEU A 162 6.24 11.50 0.11
N PHE A 163 5.22 11.94 0.85
CA PHE A 163 5.27 13.20 1.60
C PHE A 163 6.41 13.21 2.62
N VAL A 164 6.56 12.16 3.43
CA VAL A 164 7.65 12.10 4.42
C VAL A 164 9.03 12.09 3.74
N SER A 165 9.20 11.39 2.61
CA SER A 165 10.43 11.44 1.80
C SER A 165 10.75 12.87 1.35
N SER A 166 9.74 13.69 1.06
CA SER A 166 9.91 15.10 0.69
C SER A 166 10.33 16.01 1.87
N LEU A 167 10.29 15.55 3.11
CA LEU A 167 10.66 16.38 4.28
C LEU A 167 12.16 16.29 4.63
N THR A 168 12.87 15.26 4.17
CA THR A 168 14.25 14.98 4.59
C THR A 168 15.20 14.81 3.42
N ARG A 169 16.51 14.99 3.68
CA ARG A 169 17.59 14.69 2.72
C ARG A 169 18.14 13.28 2.89
N GLU A 170 17.81 12.60 3.98
CA GLU A 170 18.38 11.29 4.31
C GLU A 170 17.34 10.18 4.12
N PRO A 171 17.53 9.23 3.18
CA PRO A 171 16.58 8.14 2.95
C PRO A 171 16.28 7.32 4.20
N THR A 172 17.28 7.08 5.06
CA THR A 172 17.06 6.33 6.31
C THR A 172 16.09 7.06 7.24
N ILE A 173 16.21 8.39 7.36
CA ILE A 173 15.28 9.21 8.15
C ILE A 173 13.89 9.21 7.50
N ALA A 174 13.82 9.25 6.16
CA ALA A 174 12.55 9.16 5.43
C ALA A 174 11.84 7.84 5.71
N ALA A 175 12.57 6.72 5.72
CA ALA A 175 12.02 5.41 6.03
C ALA A 175 11.49 5.36 7.47
N VAL A 176 12.29 5.75 8.46
CA VAL A 176 11.86 5.73 9.87
C VAL A 176 10.66 6.64 10.11
N GLY A 177 10.67 7.85 9.53
CA GLY A 177 9.54 8.79 9.63
C GLY A 177 8.28 8.26 8.95
N SER A 178 8.41 7.66 7.76
CA SER A 178 7.26 7.07 7.06
C SER A 178 6.70 5.90 7.84
N PHE A 179 7.58 5.02 8.35
CA PHE A 179 7.17 3.90 9.18
C PHE A 179 6.43 4.37 10.44
N GLY A 180 6.98 5.35 11.16
CA GLY A 180 6.33 5.92 12.33
C GLY A 180 4.95 6.51 12.03
N LEU A 181 4.83 7.25 10.93
CA LEU A 181 3.54 7.81 10.50
C LEU A 181 2.53 6.72 10.15
N LEU A 182 2.92 5.72 9.36
CA LEU A 182 2.04 4.61 8.99
C LEU A 182 1.64 3.76 10.21
N LEU A 183 2.56 3.56 11.15
CA LEU A 183 2.30 2.87 12.40
C LEU A 183 1.28 3.62 13.26
N VAL A 184 1.40 4.95 13.38
CA VAL A 184 0.40 5.77 14.08
C VAL A 184 -0.98 5.62 13.43
N VAL A 185 -1.05 5.69 12.10
CA VAL A 185 -2.33 5.52 11.39
C VAL A 185 -2.91 4.12 11.59
N TRP A 186 -2.06 3.09 11.65
CA TRP A 186 -2.48 1.73 11.97
C TRP A 186 -2.99 1.61 13.42
N LEU A 187 -2.31 2.22 14.40
CA LEU A 187 -2.73 2.21 15.82
C LEU A 187 -4.06 2.92 16.06
N ILE A 188 -4.45 3.90 15.23
CA ILE A 188 -5.79 4.53 15.30
C ILE A 188 -6.90 3.47 15.21
N ASN A 189 -6.67 2.38 14.48
CA ASN A 189 -7.64 1.27 14.40
C ASN A 189 -7.91 0.63 15.76
N ILE A 190 -6.89 0.47 16.60
CA ILE A 190 -7.04 -0.10 17.95
C ILE A 190 -7.94 0.79 18.81
N LEU A 191 -7.79 2.12 18.69
CA LEU A 191 -8.65 3.09 19.38
C LEU A 191 -10.10 3.03 18.87
N ALA A 192 -10.30 2.75 17.59
CA ALA A 192 -11.62 2.61 16.98
C ALA A 192 -12.40 1.37 17.47
N TYR A 193 -11.73 0.36 18.02
CA TYR A 193 -12.39 -0.83 18.59
C TYR A 193 -12.51 -0.80 20.12
N ASN A 194 -12.01 0.25 20.79
CA ASN A 194 -12.04 0.34 22.23
C ASN A 194 -13.23 1.18 22.72
N ASP A 195 -14.23 0.53 23.31
CA ASP A 195 -15.45 1.16 23.82
C ASP A 195 -15.19 2.15 24.97
N SER A 196 -14.03 2.08 25.62
CA SER A 196 -13.66 3.01 26.70
C SER A 196 -13.11 4.35 26.22
N VAL A 197 -12.86 4.51 24.91
CA VAL A 197 -12.26 5.72 24.33
C VAL A 197 -13.36 6.69 23.86
N PRO A 198 -13.38 7.95 24.34
CA PRO A 198 -14.30 8.95 23.83
C PRO A 198 -13.99 9.25 22.35
N PHE A 199 -15.03 9.55 21.56
CA PHE A 199 -14.94 9.78 20.11
C PHE A 199 -14.49 8.56 19.27
N LYS A 200 -14.75 7.33 19.75
CA LYS A 200 -14.52 6.07 19.01
C LYS A 200 -14.96 6.14 17.53
N GLU A 201 -16.13 6.71 17.24
CA GLU A 201 -16.66 6.84 15.88
C GLU A 201 -15.77 7.70 14.97
N LEU A 202 -15.19 8.77 15.50
CA LEU A 202 -14.23 9.62 14.78
C LEU A 202 -12.95 8.84 14.47
N PHE A 203 -12.43 8.07 15.44
CA PHE A 203 -11.27 7.20 15.19
C PHE A 203 -11.58 6.09 14.18
N GLY A 204 -12.82 5.58 14.19
CA GLY A 204 -13.34 4.67 13.17
C GLY A 204 -13.28 5.29 11.78
N TYR A 205 -13.73 6.52 11.62
CA TYR A 205 -13.70 7.23 10.33
C TYR A 205 -12.29 7.65 9.89
N LEU A 206 -11.37 7.91 10.82
CA LEU A 206 -9.98 8.26 10.50
C LEU A 206 -9.11 7.02 10.18
N SER A 207 -9.53 5.83 10.61
CA SER A 207 -8.71 4.63 10.47
C SER A 207 -8.70 4.13 9.02
N LEU A 208 -7.54 4.16 8.36
CA LEU A 208 -7.39 3.52 7.04
C LEU A 208 -7.67 2.01 7.07
N ILE A 209 -7.55 1.36 8.22
CA ILE A 209 -7.75 -0.08 8.39
C ILE A 209 -9.23 -0.44 8.57
N SER A 210 -10.04 0.42 9.19
CA SER A 210 -11.48 0.16 9.35
C SER A 210 -12.20 0.14 8.00
N HIS A 211 -11.89 1.09 7.12
CA HIS A 211 -12.38 1.14 5.74
C HIS A 211 -11.93 -0.06 4.90
N TYR A 212 -10.79 -0.68 5.24
CA TYR A 212 -10.32 -1.86 4.54
C TYR A 212 -11.12 -3.12 4.91
N GLU A 213 -11.66 -3.21 6.13
CA GLU A 213 -12.38 -4.40 6.63
C GLU A 213 -13.63 -4.74 5.82
N SER A 214 -14.35 -3.74 5.31
CA SER A 214 -15.53 -3.95 4.45
C SER A 214 -15.13 -4.56 3.11
N LEU A 215 -14.12 -3.98 2.46
CA LEU A 215 -13.56 -4.47 1.19
C LEU A 215 -12.96 -5.87 1.32
N ARG A 216 -12.27 -6.14 2.43
CA ARG A 216 -11.68 -7.45 2.76
C ARG A 216 -12.72 -8.56 2.89
N ARG A 217 -13.93 -8.22 3.35
CA ARG A 217 -15.08 -9.14 3.44
C ARG A 217 -15.84 -9.29 2.12
N GLY A 218 -15.44 -8.59 1.07
CA GLY A 218 -16.09 -8.64 -0.24
C GLY A 218 -17.17 -7.58 -0.45
N VAL A 219 -17.35 -6.65 0.48
CA VAL A 219 -18.33 -5.56 0.37
C VAL A 219 -17.63 -4.33 -0.17
N PHE A 220 -17.97 -3.94 -1.40
CA PHE A 220 -17.45 -2.72 -2.01
C PHE A 220 -18.32 -1.53 -1.61
N ASP A 221 -17.81 -0.69 -0.72
CA ASP A 221 -18.40 0.62 -0.44
C ASP A 221 -17.64 1.72 -1.19
N THR A 222 -18.40 2.54 -1.94
CA THR A 222 -17.86 3.71 -2.63
C THR A 222 -17.28 4.75 -1.66
N ALA A 223 -17.79 4.84 -0.44
CA ALA A 223 -17.29 5.75 0.58
C ALA A 223 -15.85 5.43 0.97
N ASP A 224 -15.53 4.14 1.13
CA ASP A 224 -14.17 3.67 1.46
C ASP A 224 -13.19 4.01 0.33
N ALA A 225 -13.59 3.81 -0.93
CA ALA A 225 -12.77 4.15 -2.08
C ALA A 225 -12.51 5.65 -2.18
N ILE A 226 -13.53 6.49 -1.97
CA ILE A 226 -13.40 7.95 -1.96
C ILE A 226 -12.48 8.39 -0.82
N TYR A 227 -12.58 7.79 0.36
CA TYR A 227 -11.72 8.08 1.50
C TYR A 227 -10.23 7.89 1.16
N TYR A 228 -9.85 6.75 0.57
CA TYR A 228 -8.46 6.52 0.15
C TYR A 228 -7.97 7.51 -0.90
N VAL A 229 -8.83 7.90 -1.85
CA VAL A 229 -8.49 8.90 -2.87
C VAL A 229 -8.28 10.28 -2.23
N LEU A 230 -9.17 10.71 -1.33
CA LEU A 230 -9.05 11.99 -0.62
C LEU A 230 -7.81 12.02 0.27
N PHE A 231 -7.55 10.95 1.03
CA PHE A 231 -6.36 10.82 1.84
C PHE A 231 -5.08 10.91 0.98
N SER A 232 -5.05 10.19 -0.13
CA SER A 232 -3.91 10.23 -1.06
C SER A 232 -3.74 11.63 -1.67
N ALA A 233 -4.82 12.26 -2.12
CA ALA A 233 -4.80 13.60 -2.69
C ALA A 233 -4.29 14.65 -1.69
N LEU A 234 -4.69 14.56 -0.42
CA LEU A 234 -4.20 15.44 0.65
C LEU A 234 -2.68 15.34 0.80
N PHE A 235 -2.12 14.13 0.93
CA PHE A 235 -0.67 13.95 1.11
C PHE A 235 0.14 14.31 -0.14
N LEU A 236 -0.41 14.05 -1.34
CA LEU A 236 0.22 14.49 -2.58
C LEU A 236 0.22 16.03 -2.68
N TRP A 237 -0.87 16.69 -2.31
CA TRP A 237 -0.95 18.15 -2.26
C TRP A 237 0.04 18.73 -1.25
N LEU A 238 0.13 18.16 -0.04
CA LEU A 238 1.15 18.55 0.95
C LEU A 238 2.58 18.37 0.43
N THR A 239 2.82 17.35 -0.39
CA THR A 239 4.12 17.15 -1.04
C THR A 239 4.42 18.26 -2.05
N VAL A 240 3.45 18.61 -2.89
CA VAL A 240 3.60 19.71 -3.86
C VAL A 240 3.89 21.02 -3.13
N LEU A 241 3.12 21.33 -2.08
CA LEU A 241 3.32 22.52 -1.27
C LEU A 241 4.72 22.56 -0.64
N ARG A 242 5.19 21.42 -0.12
CA ARG A 242 6.53 21.31 0.44
C ARG A 242 7.63 21.60 -0.58
N LEU A 243 7.50 21.08 -1.79
CA LEU A 243 8.48 21.28 -2.86
C LEU A 243 8.43 22.72 -3.41
N ASP A 244 7.25 23.33 -3.47
CA ASP A 244 7.09 24.71 -3.90
C ASP A 244 7.77 25.69 -2.93
N MET A 245 7.65 25.43 -1.62
CA MET A 245 8.37 26.19 -0.58
C MET A 245 9.91 25.99 -0.62
N GLU A 246 10.41 24.91 -1.22
CA GLU A 246 11.87 24.69 -1.36
C GLU A 246 12.41 25.29 -2.66
N ARG A 247 11.54 25.47 -3.67
CA ARG A 247 11.88 26.07 -4.96
C ARG A 247 12.03 27.60 -4.87
N ASN A 248 11.20 28.24 -4.04
CA ASN A 248 11.16 29.69 -3.81
C ASN A 248 12.10 30.10 -2.66
#